data_AF-Q4SXI1-F1
#
_entry.id   AF-Q4SXI1-F1
#
_cell.length_a   1.000
_cell.length_b   1.000
_cell.length_c   1.000
_cell.angle_alpha   90.00
_cell.angle_beta   90.00
_cell.angle_gamma   90.00
#
_symmetry.space_group_name_H-M   'P 1'
#
loop_
_entity.id
_entity.type
_entity.pdbx_description
1 polymer ?
#
loop_
_entity_poly.entity_id
_entity_poly.type
_entity_poly.pdbx_seq_one_letter_code
_entity_poly.pdbx_strand_id
1 'polypeptide(L)'
;EENIGNQFRKYMDILNAKPKFREVKKKVFLEHFTKSNGDKNLHSLYNSVTGDNFSGESVLEITLNYEEKSRRPVEEFCAMLKKLFCIGLIALLGHAALVGYGEEEALLKEWGEKMKVVQEKMNAVIEDCIVSFPKQAEEDSRKIVRDKSVCTNQQLADALLEKLKNKYDWVSWSVRVFRTPSGLFSLNKKDYHCSTGKSRFQVPSSDEKLNIWISYSSSPEPLDKEQIQQLIQNQKKLSAVGLAELLFEKLPGDCVVHTVKTSKDLACSWSFSEELHYWEEHKNIYVCVHSA
;
A
#
# COMPACT_ATOMS: atom_id res chain seq x y z
N GLU A 1 14.27 16.53 15.66
CA GLU A 1 12.96 17.22 15.59
C GLU A 1 12.88 18.42 16.51
N GLU A 2 13.03 18.25 17.84
CA GLU A 2 12.79 19.33 18.82
C GLU A 2 13.59 20.63 18.53
N ASN A 3 14.88 20.53 18.23
CA ASN A 3 15.71 21.69 17.90
C ASN A 3 15.17 22.47 16.69
N ILE A 4 14.83 21.77 15.61
CA ILE A 4 14.28 22.36 14.38
C ILE A 4 12.94 23.05 14.68
N GLY A 5 12.05 22.39 15.44
CA GLY A 5 10.77 22.96 15.85
C GLY A 5 10.92 24.21 16.72
N ASN A 6 11.90 24.22 17.63
CA ASN A 6 12.19 25.36 18.49
C ASN A 6 12.77 26.55 17.71
N GLN A 7 13.71 26.29 16.79
CA GLN A 7 14.26 27.32 15.88
C GLN A 7 13.15 27.99 15.07
N PHE A 8 12.28 27.21 14.43
CA PHE A 8 11.13 27.73 13.68
C PHE A 8 10.18 28.54 14.56
N ARG A 9 9.83 28.05 15.75
CA ARG A 9 8.94 28.77 16.68
C ARG A 9 9.52 30.14 17.07
N LYS A 10 10.82 30.20 17.35
CA LYS A 10 11.51 31.46 17.68
C LYS A 10 11.59 32.42 16.49
N TYR A 11 11.69 31.90 15.27
CA TYR A 11 11.58 32.75 14.07
C TYR A 11 10.16 33.32 13.93
N MET A 12 9.12 32.51 14.11
CA MET A 12 7.73 32.96 14.05
C MET A 12 7.38 34.01 15.11
N ASP A 13 8.01 33.96 16.30
CA ASP A 13 7.89 35.00 17.31
C ASP A 13 8.30 36.39 16.80
N ILE A 14 9.25 36.49 15.86
CA ILE A 14 9.65 37.76 15.24
C ILE A 14 8.54 38.28 14.33
N LEU A 15 8.04 37.41 13.45
CA LEU A 15 7.03 37.77 12.45
C LEU A 15 5.71 38.19 13.11
N ASN A 16 5.34 37.51 14.19
CA ASN A 16 4.12 37.76 14.95
C ASN A 16 4.26 38.90 15.99
N ALA A 17 5.47 39.42 16.23
CA ALA A 17 5.68 40.45 17.25
C ALA A 17 5.20 41.84 16.78
N LYS A 18 4.60 42.58 17.73
CA LYS A 18 4.36 44.02 17.60
C LYS A 18 5.69 44.75 17.30
N PRO A 19 5.70 45.84 16.52
CA PRO A 19 6.93 46.52 16.10
C PRO A 19 7.93 46.78 17.23
N LYS A 20 7.45 47.25 18.40
CA LYS A 20 8.26 47.55 19.59
C LYS A 20 8.99 46.35 20.20
N PHE A 21 8.59 45.11 19.89
CA PHE A 21 9.21 43.90 20.41
C PHE A 21 10.04 43.13 19.38
N ARG A 22 9.99 43.53 18.09
CA ARG A 22 10.66 42.79 17.01
C ARG A 22 12.16 42.68 17.21
N GLU A 23 12.84 43.76 17.60
CA GLU A 23 14.29 43.73 17.83
C GLU A 23 14.70 42.81 18.97
N VAL A 24 13.93 42.78 20.06
CA VAL A 24 14.17 41.86 21.18
C VAL A 24 13.98 40.41 20.73
N LYS A 25 12.90 40.12 20.00
CA LYS A 25 12.64 38.78 19.46
C LYS A 25 13.68 38.34 18.43
N LYS A 26 14.18 39.26 17.59
CA LYS A 26 15.28 39.03 16.65
C LYS A 26 16.53 38.56 17.38
N LYS A 27 16.97 39.28 18.42
CA LYS A 27 18.13 38.88 19.23
C LYS A 27 17.96 37.49 19.85
N VAL A 28 16.80 37.22 20.44
CA VAL A 28 16.47 35.91 21.04
C VAL A 28 16.55 34.78 20.01
N PHE A 29 16.03 34.99 18.81
CA PHE A 29 16.09 33.99 17.74
C PHE A 29 17.53 33.72 17.29
N LEU A 30 18.32 34.76 17.00
CA LEU A 30 19.70 34.60 16.54
C LEU A 30 20.57 33.88 17.57
N GLU A 31 20.44 34.24 18.85
CA GLU A 31 21.12 33.53 19.94
C GLU A 31 20.68 32.08 20.05
N HIS A 32 19.36 31.82 19.98
CA HIS A 32 18.83 30.48 20.09
C HIS A 32 19.23 29.60 18.92
N PHE A 33 19.22 30.14 17.70
CA PHE A 33 19.64 29.43 16.49
C PHE A 33 21.07 28.93 16.63
N THR A 34 21.99 29.81 17.06
CA THR A 34 23.39 29.44 17.30
C THR A 34 23.54 28.41 18.42
N LYS A 35 22.88 28.62 19.57
CA LYS A 35 22.96 27.72 20.74
C LYS A 35 22.36 26.33 20.48
N SER A 36 21.43 26.22 19.52
CA SER A 36 20.77 24.96 19.15
C SER A 36 21.45 24.25 17.98
N ASN A 37 22.74 24.48 17.74
CA ASN A 37 23.51 23.92 16.61
C ASN A 37 23.11 24.43 15.21
N GLY A 38 22.35 25.51 15.10
CA GLY A 38 22.06 26.19 13.84
C GLY A 38 21.55 25.27 12.74
N ASP A 39 22.19 25.37 11.58
CA ASP A 39 21.95 24.61 10.36
C ASP A 39 22.35 23.12 10.48
N LYS A 40 23.25 22.76 11.40
CA LYS A 40 23.70 21.37 11.59
C LYS A 40 22.55 20.40 11.85
N ASN A 41 21.46 20.84 12.48
CA ASN A 41 20.29 19.96 12.70
C ASN A 41 19.65 19.53 11.37
N LEU A 42 19.57 20.45 10.40
CA LEU A 42 19.04 20.15 9.07
C LEU A 42 19.99 19.23 8.31
N HIS A 43 21.30 19.47 8.37
CA HIS A 43 22.28 18.57 7.77
C HIS A 43 22.24 17.16 8.38
N SER A 44 22.12 17.06 9.71
CA SER A 44 21.94 15.76 10.37
C SER A 44 20.66 15.07 9.90
N LEU A 45 19.54 15.79 9.78
CA LEU A 45 18.29 15.23 9.25
C LEU A 45 18.45 14.74 7.80
N TYR A 46 19.12 15.54 6.95
CA TYR A 46 19.44 15.16 5.58
C TYR A 46 20.25 13.86 5.54
N ASN A 47 21.36 13.79 6.29
CA ASN A 47 22.21 12.63 6.38
C ASN A 47 21.49 11.38 6.93
N SER A 48 20.58 11.55 7.89
CA SER A 48 19.73 10.46 8.38
C SER A 48 18.80 9.92 7.28
N VAL A 49 18.29 10.79 6.41
CA VAL A 49 17.41 10.40 5.30
C VAL A 49 18.20 9.78 4.14
N THR A 50 19.37 10.32 3.80
CA THR A 50 20.16 9.80 2.68
C THR A 50 20.95 8.55 3.01
N GLY A 51 21.16 8.26 4.30
CA GLY A 51 22.02 7.16 4.76
C GLY A 51 23.48 7.58 4.94
N ASP A 52 23.81 8.85 4.74
CA ASP A 52 25.15 9.41 4.93
C ASP A 52 25.46 9.67 6.42
N ASN A 53 25.24 8.66 7.26
CA ASN A 53 25.40 8.70 8.71
C ASN A 53 26.30 7.55 9.19
N PHE A 54 26.62 7.52 10.49
CA PHE A 54 27.58 6.55 11.04
C PHE A 54 27.15 5.08 10.88
N SER A 55 25.84 4.78 10.88
CA SER A 55 25.36 3.41 10.68
C SER A 55 25.27 3.01 9.20
N GLY A 56 25.31 3.98 8.28
CA GLY A 56 25.13 3.75 6.84
C GLY A 56 23.70 3.40 6.43
N GLU A 57 22.78 3.33 7.39
CA GLU A 57 21.37 2.99 7.15
C GLU A 57 20.51 4.25 7.08
N SER A 58 19.62 4.30 6.09
CA SER A 58 18.64 5.38 5.97
C SER A 58 17.52 5.19 7.00
N VAL A 59 17.09 6.27 7.67
CA VAL A 59 15.90 6.23 8.52
C VAL A 59 14.64 5.84 7.74
N LEU A 60 14.59 6.12 6.43
CA LEU A 60 13.49 5.69 5.57
C LEU A 60 13.47 4.16 5.41
N GLU A 61 14.64 3.53 5.24
CA GLU A 61 14.75 2.07 5.11
C GLU A 61 14.44 1.36 6.43
N ILE A 62 14.90 1.92 7.56
CA ILE A 62 14.58 1.42 8.90
C ILE A 62 13.06 1.45 9.10
N THR A 63 12.41 2.59 8.84
CA THR A 63 10.95 2.71 8.96
C THR A 63 10.23 1.77 8.01
N LEU A 64 10.65 1.67 6.75
CA LEU A 64 10.07 0.78 5.75
C LEU A 64 10.06 -0.68 6.23
N ASN A 65 11.17 -1.15 6.80
CA ASN A 65 11.29 -2.50 7.34
C ASN A 65 10.47 -2.71 8.62
N TYR A 66 10.50 -1.73 9.53
CA TYR A 66 9.74 -1.78 10.78
C TYR A 66 8.23 -1.84 10.54
N GLU A 67 7.74 -1.04 9.59
CA GLU A 67 6.32 -0.98 9.20
C GLU A 67 5.90 -2.13 8.27
N GLU A 68 6.75 -3.16 8.11
CA GLU A 68 6.54 -4.30 7.22
C GLU A 68 6.08 -3.87 5.81
N LYS A 69 6.69 -2.79 5.28
CA LYS A 69 6.37 -2.17 4.00
C LYS A 69 4.89 -1.78 3.82
N SER A 70 4.24 -1.39 4.92
CA SER A 70 2.91 -0.77 4.89
C SER A 70 3.00 0.66 4.36
N ARG A 71 2.32 0.93 3.23
CA ARG A 71 2.43 2.22 2.52
C ARG A 71 2.01 3.41 3.39
N ARG A 72 0.85 3.34 4.05
CA ARG A 72 0.28 4.46 4.81
C ARG A 72 1.21 4.97 5.92
N PRO A 73 1.71 4.13 6.86
CA PRO A 73 2.69 4.56 7.85
C PRO A 73 3.97 5.17 7.25
N VAL A 74 4.46 4.62 6.14
CA VAL A 74 5.64 5.14 5.44
C VAL A 74 5.36 6.53 4.83
N GLU A 75 4.18 6.74 4.23
CA GLU A 75 3.73 8.03 3.72
C GLU A 75 3.57 9.07 4.83
N GLU A 76 2.99 8.69 5.98
CA GLU A 76 2.85 9.55 7.16
C GLU A 76 4.22 9.97 7.70
N PHE A 77 5.17 9.04 7.77
CA PHE A 77 6.55 9.33 8.16
C PHE A 77 7.23 10.27 7.16
N CYS A 78 7.06 10.05 5.85
CA CYS A 78 7.56 10.95 4.81
C CYS A 78 6.94 12.36 4.95
N ALA A 79 5.65 12.46 5.24
CA ALA A 79 4.98 13.74 5.47
C ALA A 79 5.52 14.48 6.70
N MET A 80 5.79 13.76 7.79
CA MET A 80 6.46 14.31 8.98
C MET A 80 7.86 14.85 8.63
N LEU A 81 8.67 14.08 7.90
CA LEU A 81 10.00 14.52 7.45
C LEU A 81 9.91 15.77 6.56
N LYS A 82 8.99 15.80 5.59
CA LYS A 82 8.73 16.97 4.74
C LYS A 82 8.40 18.21 5.57
N LYS A 83 7.55 18.06 6.58
CA LYS A 83 7.23 19.14 7.53
C LYS A 83 8.47 19.62 8.27
N LEU A 84 9.32 18.71 8.76
CA LEU A 84 10.55 19.06 9.47
C LEU A 84 11.54 19.82 8.58
N PHE A 85 11.77 19.36 7.35
CA PHE A 85 12.59 20.10 6.39
C PHE A 85 12.00 21.49 6.10
N CYS A 86 10.70 21.58 5.85
CA CYS A 86 10.04 22.85 5.54
C CYS A 86 10.24 23.88 6.67
N ILE A 87 9.89 23.53 7.91
CA ILE A 87 10.02 24.47 9.04
C ILE A 87 11.48 24.80 9.36
N GLY A 88 12.40 23.84 9.19
CA GLY A 88 13.82 24.08 9.39
C GLY A 88 14.41 25.01 8.33
N LEU A 89 14.06 24.81 7.05
CA LEU A 89 14.49 25.66 5.94
C LEU A 89 13.98 27.10 6.11
N ILE A 90 12.73 27.28 6.55
CA ILE A 90 12.19 28.60 6.87
C ILE A 90 13.03 29.28 7.96
N ALA A 91 13.38 28.55 9.03
CA ALA A 91 14.22 29.08 10.10
C ALA A 91 15.63 29.42 9.61
N LEU A 92 16.24 28.57 8.78
CA LEU A 92 17.57 28.76 8.21
C LEU A 92 17.62 30.00 7.31
N LEU A 93 16.70 30.11 6.36
CA LEU A 93 16.63 31.27 5.46
C LEU A 93 16.29 32.55 6.23
N GLY A 94 15.39 32.46 7.22
CA GLY A 94 15.10 33.55 8.14
C GLY A 94 16.33 34.01 8.92
N HIS A 95 17.18 33.08 9.35
CA HIS A 95 18.47 33.41 9.97
C HIS A 95 19.41 34.11 9.00
N ALA A 96 19.61 33.55 7.80
CA ALA A 96 20.49 34.15 6.78
C ALA A 96 20.09 35.60 6.45
N ALA A 97 18.79 35.84 6.26
CA ALA A 97 18.27 37.18 5.96
C ALA A 97 18.43 38.17 7.12
N LEU A 98 18.33 37.71 8.37
CA LEU A 98 18.46 38.57 9.54
C LEU A 98 19.91 38.94 9.87
N VAL A 99 20.87 38.09 9.49
CA VAL A 99 22.30 38.31 9.66
C VAL A 99 22.89 39.14 8.51
N GLY A 100 22.34 39.03 7.30
CA GLY A 100 22.61 39.96 6.20
C GLY A 100 23.93 39.74 5.46
N TYR A 101 24.49 38.53 5.49
CA TYR A 101 25.73 38.19 4.76
C TYR A 101 25.51 37.87 3.26
N GLY A 102 24.27 37.93 2.76
CA GLY A 102 23.97 37.65 1.34
C GLY A 102 24.07 36.18 0.95
N GLU A 103 23.96 35.26 1.91
CA GLU A 103 24.08 33.80 1.69
C GLU A 103 22.77 33.14 1.25
N GLU A 104 21.68 33.89 1.18
CA GLU A 104 20.32 33.39 0.93
C GLU A 104 20.22 32.60 -0.38
N GLU A 105 20.77 33.14 -1.47
CA GLU A 105 20.71 32.51 -2.80
C GLU A 105 21.54 31.23 -2.87
N ALA A 106 22.71 31.21 -2.22
CA ALA A 106 23.55 30.03 -2.11
C ALA A 106 22.86 28.92 -1.32
N LEU A 107 22.27 29.26 -0.17
CA LEU A 107 21.50 28.33 0.65
C LEU A 107 20.26 27.80 -0.07
N LEU A 108 19.53 28.66 -0.78
CA LEU A 108 18.38 28.25 -1.60
C LEU A 108 18.78 27.25 -2.68
N LYS A 109 19.90 27.48 -3.36
CA LYS A 109 20.42 26.57 -4.38
C LYS A 109 20.82 25.23 -3.76
N GLU A 110 21.65 25.25 -2.72
CA GLU A 110 22.13 24.05 -2.05
C GLU A 110 20.97 23.20 -1.51
N TRP A 111 20.07 23.82 -0.75
CA TRP A 111 18.94 23.11 -0.16
C TRP A 111 17.90 22.70 -1.21
N GLY A 112 17.78 23.45 -2.30
CA GLY A 112 16.98 23.04 -3.46
C GLY A 112 17.48 21.73 -4.06
N GLU A 113 18.80 21.55 -4.19
CA GLU A 113 19.41 20.30 -4.67
C GLU A 113 19.26 19.17 -3.64
N LYS A 114 19.52 19.44 -2.36
CA LYS A 114 19.34 18.45 -1.28
C LYS A 114 17.89 17.96 -1.18
N MET A 115 16.91 18.85 -1.30
CA MET A 115 15.50 18.47 -1.23
C MET A 115 15.03 17.61 -2.40
N LYS A 116 15.66 17.71 -3.58
CA LYS A 116 15.42 16.77 -4.69
C LYS A 116 15.84 15.36 -4.29
N VAL A 117 17.04 15.19 -3.74
CA VAL A 117 17.55 13.90 -3.27
C VAL A 117 16.65 13.31 -2.18
N VAL A 118 16.24 14.13 -1.21
CA VAL A 118 15.28 13.71 -0.16
C VAL A 118 13.96 13.23 -0.78
N GLN A 119 13.41 13.98 -1.73
CA GLN A 119 12.16 13.62 -2.39
C GLN A 119 12.27 12.35 -3.21
N GLU A 120 13.39 12.13 -3.91
CA GLU A 120 13.68 10.90 -4.65
C GLU A 120 13.76 9.69 -3.71
N LYS A 121 14.45 9.81 -2.58
CA LYS A 121 14.52 8.75 -1.56
C LYS A 121 13.16 8.42 -0.95
N MET A 122 12.35 9.42 -0.64
CA MET A 122 10.97 9.23 -0.16
C MET A 122 10.10 8.51 -1.20
N ASN A 123 10.20 8.92 -2.47
CA ASN A 123 9.46 8.28 -3.55
C ASN A 123 9.89 6.81 -3.73
N ALA A 124 11.18 6.52 -3.62
CA ALA A 124 11.70 5.17 -3.78
C ALA A 124 11.14 4.19 -2.73
N VAL A 125 11.02 4.60 -1.46
CA VAL A 125 10.45 3.72 -0.42
C VAL A 125 8.93 3.55 -0.55
N ILE A 126 8.21 4.58 -0.98
CA ILE A 126 6.76 4.48 -1.27
C ILE A 126 6.54 3.56 -2.47
N GLU A 127 7.35 3.72 -3.52
CA GLU A 127 7.29 2.86 -4.71
C GLU A 127 7.60 1.41 -4.35
N ASP A 128 8.58 1.13 -3.48
CA ASP A 128 8.84 -0.24 -3.01
C ASP A 128 7.62 -0.85 -2.29
N CYS A 129 6.89 -0.09 -1.47
CA CYS A 129 5.62 -0.54 -0.89
C CYS A 129 4.60 -0.93 -1.97
N ILE A 130 4.49 -0.13 -3.03
CA ILE A 130 3.55 -0.36 -4.13
C ILE A 130 3.99 -1.56 -4.95
N VAL A 131 5.21 -1.60 -5.47
CA VAL A 131 5.64 -2.65 -6.41
C VAL A 131 5.74 -4.02 -5.74
N SER A 132 6.09 -4.07 -4.45
CA SER A 132 6.26 -5.34 -3.74
C SER A 132 4.98 -5.85 -3.05
N PHE A 133 3.86 -5.11 -3.11
CA PHE A 133 2.61 -5.49 -2.44
C PHE A 133 2.12 -6.91 -2.76
N PRO A 134 2.19 -7.43 -4.01
CA PRO A 134 1.63 -8.74 -4.32
C PRO A 134 2.32 -9.87 -3.54
N LYS A 135 3.65 -9.81 -3.45
CA LYS A 135 4.45 -10.80 -2.72
C LYS A 135 4.21 -10.68 -1.21
N GLN A 136 4.16 -9.46 -0.69
CA GLN A 136 3.87 -9.25 0.73
C GLN A 136 2.46 -9.71 1.11
N ALA A 137 1.47 -9.46 0.26
CA ALA A 137 0.10 -9.90 0.47
C ALA A 137 0.00 -11.43 0.54
N GLU A 138 0.79 -12.15 -0.27
CA GLU A 138 0.90 -13.60 -0.19
C GLU A 138 1.49 -14.05 1.15
N GLU A 139 2.59 -13.43 1.59
CA GLU A 139 3.27 -13.74 2.85
C GLU A 139 2.38 -13.44 4.07
N ASP A 140 1.69 -12.29 4.07
CA ASP A 140 0.75 -11.87 5.11
C ASP A 140 -0.46 -12.81 5.19
N SER A 141 -1.00 -13.21 4.03
CA SER A 141 -2.07 -14.20 3.97
C SER A 141 -1.62 -15.55 4.53
N ARG A 142 -0.39 -15.96 4.23
CA ARG A 142 0.19 -17.21 4.77
C ARG A 142 0.36 -17.16 6.28
N LYS A 143 0.74 -16.00 6.86
CA LYS A 143 0.78 -15.80 8.33
C LYS A 143 -0.61 -16.04 8.93
N ILE A 144 -1.65 -15.40 8.38
CA ILE A 144 -3.04 -15.54 8.86
C ILE A 144 -3.52 -17.00 8.82
N VAL A 145 -3.29 -17.70 7.71
CA VAL A 145 -3.74 -19.08 7.54
C VAL A 145 -3.04 -20.03 8.52
N ARG A 146 -1.76 -19.80 8.84
CA ARG A 146 -1.05 -20.58 9.86
C ARG A 146 -1.57 -20.32 11.28
N ASP A 147 -1.86 -19.06 11.60
CA ASP A 147 -2.21 -18.66 12.97
C ASP A 147 -3.68 -18.98 13.30
N LYS A 148 -4.56 -19.07 12.30
CA LYS A 148 -5.98 -19.40 12.47
C LYS A 148 -6.27 -20.89 12.28
N SER A 149 -5.99 -21.69 13.31
CA SER A 149 -6.22 -23.15 13.29
C SER A 149 -7.68 -23.58 13.45
N VAL A 150 -8.56 -22.72 13.98
CA VAL A 150 -9.99 -23.04 14.19
C VAL A 150 -10.86 -21.86 13.75
N CYS A 151 -11.28 -21.85 12.49
CA CYS A 151 -12.29 -20.93 11.98
C CYS A 151 -13.06 -21.56 10.81
N THR A 152 -14.29 -21.08 10.56
CA THR A 152 -15.04 -21.48 9.37
C THR A 152 -14.42 -20.87 8.11
N ASN A 153 -14.73 -21.43 6.93
CA ASN A 153 -14.22 -20.90 5.66
C ASN A 153 -14.60 -19.42 5.46
N GLN A 154 -15.81 -19.01 5.88
CA GLN A 154 -16.24 -17.61 5.82
C GLN A 154 -15.45 -16.71 6.77
N GLN A 155 -15.25 -17.14 8.03
CA GLN A 155 -14.43 -16.39 8.98
C GLN A 155 -12.97 -16.25 8.53
N LEU A 156 -12.43 -17.24 7.81
CA LEU A 156 -11.12 -17.15 7.21
C LEU A 156 -11.10 -16.16 6.03
N ALA A 157 -12.08 -16.23 5.13
CA ALA A 157 -12.22 -15.33 4.00
C ALA A 157 -12.33 -13.86 4.46
N ASP A 158 -13.19 -13.60 5.44
CA ASP A 158 -13.39 -12.26 6.02
C ASP A 158 -12.10 -11.75 6.66
N ALA A 159 -11.40 -12.59 7.42
CA ALA A 159 -10.17 -12.17 8.10
C ALA A 159 -9.01 -11.87 7.15
N LEU A 160 -8.88 -12.65 6.07
CA LEU A 160 -7.93 -12.37 5.00
C LEU A 160 -8.28 -11.04 4.32
N LEU A 161 -9.55 -10.85 3.97
CA LEU A 161 -10.01 -9.61 3.35
C LEU A 161 -9.74 -8.38 4.23
N GLU A 162 -10.10 -8.45 5.52
CA GLU A 162 -9.90 -7.35 6.47
C GLU A 162 -8.42 -6.97 6.59
N LYS A 163 -7.51 -7.94 6.68
CA LYS A 163 -6.07 -7.63 6.71
C LYS A 163 -5.62 -6.97 5.42
N LEU A 164 -5.99 -7.55 4.28
CA LEU A 164 -5.53 -7.11 2.97
C LEU A 164 -6.02 -5.69 2.64
N LYS A 165 -7.32 -5.42 2.82
CA LYS A 165 -7.89 -4.09 2.55
C LYS A 165 -7.33 -3.00 3.47
N ASN A 166 -6.95 -3.36 4.71
CA ASN A 166 -6.43 -2.38 5.66
C ASN A 166 -4.96 -2.03 5.38
N LYS A 167 -4.13 -3.02 5.00
CA LYS A 167 -2.71 -2.79 4.68
C LYS A 167 -2.49 -2.28 3.26
N TYR A 168 -3.29 -2.77 2.31
CA TYR A 168 -3.21 -2.46 0.88
C TYR A 168 -4.48 -1.75 0.42
N ASP A 169 -4.71 -0.57 1.01
CA ASP A 169 -5.97 0.18 0.88
C ASP A 169 -6.25 0.73 -0.52
N TRP A 170 -5.26 0.71 -1.40
CA TRP A 170 -5.38 1.10 -2.81
C TRP A 170 -5.73 -0.08 -3.73
N VAL A 171 -5.90 -1.28 -3.19
CA VAL A 171 -6.12 -2.50 -3.94
C VAL A 171 -7.51 -3.06 -3.62
N SER A 172 -8.24 -3.45 -4.65
CA SER A 172 -9.48 -4.22 -4.52
C SER A 172 -9.15 -5.71 -4.46
N TRP A 173 -9.81 -6.43 -3.56
CA TRP A 173 -9.50 -7.81 -3.22
C TRP A 173 -10.74 -8.69 -3.36
N SER A 174 -10.51 -9.94 -3.77
CA SER A 174 -11.48 -11.02 -3.71
C SER A 174 -10.79 -12.22 -3.06
N VAL A 175 -11.47 -12.89 -2.13
CA VAL A 175 -10.98 -14.04 -1.39
C VAL A 175 -12.00 -15.16 -1.51
N ARG A 176 -11.58 -16.36 -1.92
CA ARG A 176 -12.43 -17.56 -1.95
C ARG A 176 -11.78 -18.66 -1.13
N VAL A 177 -12.58 -19.31 -0.29
CA VAL A 177 -12.16 -20.45 0.53
C VAL A 177 -13.13 -21.60 0.31
N PHE A 178 -12.64 -22.76 -0.09
CA PHE A 178 -13.46 -23.94 -0.38
C PHE A 178 -12.66 -25.21 -0.24
N ARG A 179 -13.34 -26.34 -0.04
CA ARG A 179 -12.65 -27.64 0.01
C ARG A 179 -12.71 -28.41 -1.30
N THR A 180 -11.64 -29.15 -1.55
CA THR A 180 -11.58 -30.16 -2.62
C THR A 180 -12.69 -31.19 -2.39
N PRO A 181 -13.55 -31.46 -3.40
CA PRO A 181 -14.63 -32.43 -3.26
C PRO A 181 -14.13 -33.83 -2.88
N SER A 182 -14.73 -34.45 -1.86
CA SER A 182 -14.44 -35.81 -1.41
C SER A 182 -15.61 -36.76 -1.67
N GLY A 183 -15.38 -37.91 -2.34
CA GLY A 183 -16.39 -38.97 -2.54
C GLY A 183 -16.13 -39.90 -3.74
N LEU A 184 -16.81 -41.06 -3.77
CA LEU A 184 -16.71 -42.11 -4.81
C LEU A 184 -17.17 -41.66 -6.22
N PHE A 185 -17.99 -40.60 -6.31
CA PHE A 185 -18.46 -40.03 -7.58
C PHE A 185 -17.60 -38.84 -8.09
N SER A 186 -16.45 -38.57 -7.47
CA SER A 186 -15.51 -37.50 -7.87
C SER A 186 -14.63 -37.93 -9.05
N LEU A 187 -15.27 -38.40 -10.13
CA LEU A 187 -14.62 -39.01 -11.30
C LEU A 187 -13.62 -38.08 -12.02
N ASN A 188 -13.71 -36.76 -11.85
CA ASN A 188 -12.74 -35.79 -12.36
C ASN A 188 -12.24 -34.88 -11.24
N LYS A 189 -11.27 -35.36 -10.46
CA LYS A 189 -10.60 -34.60 -9.37
C LYS A 189 -9.98 -33.25 -9.80
N LYS A 190 -9.91 -32.91 -11.10
CA LYS A 190 -9.30 -31.67 -11.60
C LYS A 190 -10.28 -30.64 -12.17
N ASP A 191 -11.56 -30.99 -12.33
CA ASP A 191 -12.56 -30.09 -12.97
C ASP A 191 -13.51 -29.48 -11.92
N TYR A 192 -13.06 -29.25 -10.69
CA TYR A 192 -13.91 -28.65 -9.65
C TYR A 192 -13.69 -27.15 -9.49
N HIS A 193 -12.61 -26.60 -10.02
CA HIS A 193 -12.37 -25.17 -10.11
C HIS A 193 -11.38 -24.88 -11.23
N CYS A 194 -11.33 -23.65 -11.72
CA CYS A 194 -10.31 -23.20 -12.65
C CYS A 194 -10.10 -21.70 -12.51
N SER A 195 -8.84 -21.28 -12.39
CA SER A 195 -8.48 -19.87 -12.24
C SER A 195 -7.50 -19.42 -13.32
N THR A 196 -7.88 -18.40 -14.08
CA THR A 196 -7.15 -17.80 -15.22
C THR A 196 -6.88 -16.31 -14.96
N GLY A 197 -6.10 -15.65 -15.83
CA GLY A 197 -5.71 -14.24 -15.67
C GLY A 197 -4.30 -14.01 -15.13
N LYS A 198 -4.01 -12.79 -14.69
CA LYS A 198 -2.85 -12.45 -13.83
C LYS A 198 -3.38 -12.07 -12.43
N SER A 199 -2.65 -11.31 -11.62
CA SER A 199 -3.15 -10.70 -10.36
C SER A 199 -3.89 -11.63 -9.37
N ARG A 200 -3.34 -12.83 -9.15
CA ARG A 200 -3.89 -13.81 -8.20
C ARG A 200 -2.82 -14.73 -7.64
N PHE A 201 -3.10 -15.32 -6.49
CA PHE A 201 -2.27 -16.34 -5.89
C PHE A 201 -3.10 -17.32 -5.05
N GLN A 202 -2.55 -18.51 -4.86
CA GLN A 202 -3.10 -19.51 -3.95
C GLN A 202 -2.31 -19.46 -2.64
N VAL A 203 -3.01 -19.43 -1.50
CA VAL A 203 -2.37 -19.43 -0.18
C VAL A 203 -2.25 -20.88 0.30
N PRO A 204 -1.03 -21.39 0.58
CA PRO A 204 -0.86 -22.73 1.11
C PRO A 204 -1.49 -22.88 2.51
N SER A 205 -2.09 -24.04 2.76
CA SER A 205 -2.61 -24.46 4.07
C SER A 205 -2.02 -25.82 4.45
N SER A 206 -1.98 -26.12 5.76
CA SER A 206 -1.63 -27.46 6.25
C SER A 206 -2.73 -28.50 5.96
N ASP A 207 -3.97 -28.07 5.72
CA ASP A 207 -5.04 -28.93 5.22
C ASP A 207 -4.98 -28.96 3.68
N GLU A 208 -4.46 -30.04 3.11
CA GLU A 208 -4.35 -30.23 1.65
C GLU A 208 -5.70 -30.17 0.91
N LYS A 209 -6.82 -30.35 1.62
CA LYS A 209 -8.16 -30.24 1.03
C LYS A 209 -8.65 -28.80 0.99
N LEU A 210 -8.04 -27.88 1.75
CA LEU A 210 -8.49 -26.50 1.82
C LEU A 210 -7.83 -25.67 0.70
N ASN A 211 -8.66 -25.09 -0.16
CA ASN A 211 -8.23 -24.21 -1.23
C ASN A 211 -8.53 -22.76 -0.82
N ILE A 212 -7.50 -21.92 -0.83
CA ILE A 212 -7.60 -20.50 -0.51
C ILE A 212 -7.04 -19.74 -1.71
N TRP A 213 -7.92 -19.05 -2.43
CA TRP A 213 -7.56 -18.29 -3.60
C TRP A 213 -7.83 -16.82 -3.36
N ILE A 214 -6.84 -15.99 -3.67
CA ILE A 214 -6.93 -14.53 -3.55
C ILE A 214 -6.62 -13.94 -4.92
N SER A 215 -7.43 -12.98 -5.33
CA SER A 215 -7.19 -12.19 -6.53
C SER A 215 -7.45 -10.72 -6.25
N TYR A 216 -6.83 -9.87 -7.05
CA TYR A 216 -6.79 -8.45 -6.78
C TYR A 216 -6.74 -7.60 -8.06
N SER A 217 -6.99 -6.30 -7.90
CA SER A 217 -6.71 -5.27 -8.91
C SER A 217 -6.38 -3.95 -8.22
N SER A 218 -5.35 -3.27 -8.69
CA SER A 218 -4.98 -1.92 -8.22
C SER A 218 -5.63 -0.79 -9.03
N SER A 219 -6.30 -1.12 -10.14
CA SER A 219 -7.00 -0.15 -10.98
C SER A 219 -8.22 -0.83 -11.63
N PRO A 220 -9.22 -1.21 -10.83
CA PRO A 220 -10.34 -1.99 -11.34
C PRO A 220 -11.21 -1.21 -12.34
N GLU A 221 -11.65 -1.88 -13.40
CA GLU A 221 -12.51 -1.34 -14.45
C GLU A 221 -13.92 -1.97 -14.37
N PRO A 222 -14.98 -1.22 -14.72
CA PRO A 222 -16.35 -1.76 -14.76
C PRO A 222 -16.48 -2.96 -15.69
N LEU A 223 -17.25 -3.96 -15.25
CA LEU A 223 -17.51 -5.16 -16.02
C LEU A 223 -18.78 -5.03 -16.85
N ASP A 224 -18.76 -5.53 -18.08
CA ASP A 224 -19.97 -5.81 -18.84
C ASP A 224 -20.61 -7.12 -18.33
N LYS A 225 -21.42 -6.99 -17.27
CA LYS A 225 -22.10 -8.14 -16.64
C LYS A 225 -23.10 -8.81 -17.59
N GLU A 226 -23.71 -8.05 -18.49
CA GLU A 226 -24.64 -8.61 -19.48
C GLU A 226 -23.89 -9.50 -20.48
N GLN A 227 -22.73 -9.06 -20.97
CA GLN A 227 -21.86 -9.87 -21.82
C GLN A 227 -21.42 -11.15 -21.10
N ILE A 228 -21.01 -11.06 -19.83
CA ILE A 228 -20.64 -12.24 -19.02
C ILE A 228 -21.81 -13.23 -18.96
N GLN A 229 -23.01 -12.76 -18.61
CA GLN A 229 -24.21 -13.60 -18.53
C GLN A 229 -24.57 -14.23 -19.88
N GLN A 230 -24.52 -13.47 -20.98
CA GLN A 230 -24.78 -13.97 -22.33
C GLN A 230 -23.78 -15.06 -22.73
N LEU A 231 -22.48 -14.87 -22.47
CA LEU A 231 -21.44 -15.86 -22.76
C LEU A 231 -21.70 -17.18 -22.02
N ILE A 232 -22.12 -17.11 -20.75
CA ILE A 232 -22.46 -18.29 -19.94
C ILE A 232 -23.72 -18.97 -20.46
N GLN A 233 -24.78 -18.22 -20.75
CA GLN A 233 -26.07 -18.76 -21.20
C GLN A 233 -25.97 -19.47 -22.57
N ASN A 234 -25.08 -19.00 -23.44
CA ASN A 234 -24.82 -19.61 -24.76
C ASN A 234 -24.11 -20.98 -24.67
N GLN A 235 -23.61 -21.38 -23.50
CA GLN A 235 -22.96 -22.68 -23.33
C GLN A 235 -23.98 -23.80 -23.08
N LYS A 236 -23.98 -24.79 -23.98
CA LYS A 236 -24.83 -26.00 -23.86
C LYS A 236 -24.45 -26.86 -22.64
N LYS A 237 -23.16 -26.94 -22.32
CA LYS A 237 -22.62 -27.71 -21.18
C LYS A 237 -21.64 -26.83 -20.41
N LEU A 238 -21.85 -26.70 -19.10
CA LEU A 238 -20.95 -25.95 -18.23
C LEU A 238 -19.98 -26.91 -17.54
N SER A 239 -18.68 -26.63 -17.67
CA SER A 239 -17.62 -27.16 -16.83
C SER A 239 -16.88 -25.98 -16.19
N ALA A 240 -16.25 -26.19 -15.04
CA ALA A 240 -15.53 -25.11 -14.37
C ALA A 240 -14.38 -24.62 -15.25
N VAL A 241 -13.57 -25.55 -15.78
CA VAL A 241 -12.44 -25.23 -16.66
C VAL A 241 -12.90 -24.54 -17.94
N GLY A 242 -13.85 -25.13 -18.67
CA GLY A 242 -14.28 -24.58 -19.96
C GLY A 242 -14.92 -23.20 -19.84
N LEU A 243 -15.63 -22.94 -18.74
CA LEU A 243 -16.23 -21.63 -18.51
C LEU A 243 -15.19 -20.56 -18.13
N ALA A 244 -14.19 -20.91 -17.31
CA ALA A 244 -13.11 -19.99 -16.97
C ALA A 244 -12.28 -19.60 -18.20
N GLU A 245 -11.94 -20.59 -19.04
CA GLU A 245 -11.18 -20.37 -20.29
C GLU A 245 -11.98 -19.54 -21.29
N LEU A 246 -13.27 -19.85 -21.48
CA LEU A 246 -14.15 -19.08 -22.38
C LEU A 246 -14.23 -17.62 -21.96
N LEU A 247 -14.54 -17.35 -20.69
CA LEU A 247 -14.69 -15.98 -20.20
C LEU A 247 -13.37 -15.23 -20.31
N PHE A 248 -12.26 -15.86 -19.96
CA PHE A 248 -10.93 -15.26 -20.08
C PHE A 248 -10.55 -14.94 -21.54
N GLU A 249 -10.95 -15.78 -22.50
CA GLU A 249 -10.67 -15.54 -23.93
C GLU A 249 -11.58 -14.47 -24.55
N LYS A 250 -12.85 -14.40 -24.11
CA LYS A 250 -13.88 -13.59 -24.77
C LYS A 250 -14.10 -12.21 -24.14
N LEU A 251 -13.77 -12.04 -22.86
CA LEU A 251 -13.89 -10.74 -22.21
C LEU A 251 -12.75 -9.82 -22.65
N PRO A 252 -13.02 -8.53 -22.87
CA PRO A 252 -11.99 -7.56 -23.23
C PRO A 252 -11.06 -7.27 -22.05
N GLY A 253 -9.82 -6.90 -22.37
CA GLY A 253 -8.82 -6.46 -21.40
C GLY A 253 -8.18 -7.58 -20.59
N ASP A 254 -7.30 -7.20 -19.66
CA ASP A 254 -6.73 -8.15 -18.70
C ASP A 254 -7.76 -8.39 -17.59
N CYS A 255 -8.29 -9.61 -17.51
CA CYS A 255 -9.22 -10.01 -16.46
C CYS A 255 -8.70 -11.19 -15.64
N VAL A 256 -9.25 -11.34 -14.44
CA VAL A 256 -9.14 -12.53 -13.62
C VAL A 256 -10.47 -13.25 -13.66
N VAL A 257 -10.44 -14.53 -14.01
CA VAL A 257 -11.61 -15.39 -13.94
C VAL A 257 -11.31 -16.55 -13.00
N HIS A 258 -12.23 -16.83 -12.08
CA HIS A 258 -12.17 -18.03 -11.26
C HIS A 258 -13.54 -18.67 -11.18
N THR A 259 -13.63 -19.92 -11.61
CA THR A 259 -14.83 -20.73 -11.49
C THR A 259 -14.63 -21.78 -10.40
N VAL A 260 -15.67 -22.03 -9.61
CA VAL A 260 -15.66 -23.05 -8.54
C VAL A 260 -16.98 -23.79 -8.56
N LYS A 261 -16.95 -25.12 -8.68
CA LYS A 261 -18.16 -25.94 -8.51
C LYS A 261 -18.69 -25.76 -7.09
N THR A 262 -19.99 -25.52 -6.96
CA THR A 262 -20.65 -25.25 -5.69
C THR A 262 -20.36 -26.37 -4.68
N SER A 263 -19.87 -25.97 -3.51
CA SER A 263 -19.71 -26.84 -2.33
C SER A 263 -20.42 -26.18 -1.14
N LYS A 264 -20.83 -27.00 -0.16
CA LYS A 264 -21.53 -26.50 1.04
C LYS A 264 -20.69 -25.54 1.89
N ASP A 265 -19.38 -25.54 1.68
CA ASP A 265 -18.41 -24.78 2.44
C ASP A 265 -17.68 -23.72 1.60
N LEU A 266 -18.15 -23.45 0.37
CA LEU A 266 -17.63 -22.34 -0.42
C LEU A 266 -17.97 -21.03 0.31
N ALA A 267 -16.93 -20.28 0.62
CA ALA A 267 -17.00 -18.97 1.22
C ALA A 267 -16.30 -17.95 0.31
N CYS A 268 -16.79 -16.72 0.34
CA CYS A 268 -16.23 -15.63 -0.44
C CYS A 268 -16.37 -14.30 0.33
N SER A 269 -15.36 -13.45 0.19
CA SER A 269 -15.37 -12.08 0.72
C SER A 269 -14.59 -11.19 -0.26
N TRP A 270 -15.08 -9.98 -0.55
CA TRP A 270 -14.42 -9.06 -1.46
C TRP A 270 -14.60 -7.60 -1.04
N SER A 271 -13.70 -6.73 -1.52
CA SER A 271 -13.75 -5.27 -1.33
C SER A 271 -14.11 -4.49 -2.60
N PHE A 272 -14.30 -5.17 -3.73
CA PHE A 272 -14.80 -4.56 -4.96
C PHE A 272 -16.22 -3.98 -4.77
N SER A 273 -16.50 -2.86 -5.42
CA SER A 273 -17.88 -2.38 -5.59
C SER A 273 -18.64 -3.27 -6.57
N GLU A 274 -19.96 -3.11 -6.60
CA GLU A 274 -20.86 -4.01 -7.33
C GLU A 274 -20.54 -4.05 -8.83
N GLU A 275 -20.26 -2.92 -9.46
CA GLU A 275 -19.95 -2.78 -10.88
C GLU A 275 -18.58 -3.34 -11.29
N LEU A 276 -17.67 -3.52 -10.34
CA LEU A 276 -16.28 -3.93 -10.57
C LEU A 276 -16.05 -5.44 -10.38
N HIS A 277 -17.04 -6.17 -9.88
CA HIS A 277 -16.91 -7.58 -9.56
C HIS A 277 -18.16 -8.37 -9.91
N TYR A 278 -17.95 -9.50 -10.57
CA TYR A 278 -18.98 -10.47 -10.88
C TYR A 278 -18.81 -11.67 -9.96
N TRP A 279 -19.85 -12.00 -9.19
CA TRP A 279 -19.90 -13.20 -8.34
C TRP A 279 -21.31 -13.77 -8.34
N GLU A 280 -21.54 -14.75 -9.22
CA GLU A 280 -22.86 -15.38 -9.39
C GLU A 280 -22.75 -16.89 -9.60
N GLU A 281 -23.79 -17.63 -9.21
CA GLU A 281 -23.89 -19.07 -9.39
C GLU A 281 -24.65 -19.43 -10.68
N HIS A 282 -24.06 -20.31 -11.50
CA HIS A 282 -24.61 -20.80 -12.76
C HIS A 282 -24.58 -22.33 -12.81
N LYS A 283 -25.75 -22.98 -12.67
CA LYS A 283 -25.91 -24.44 -12.68
C LYS A 283 -24.87 -25.18 -11.81
N ASN A 284 -24.74 -24.77 -10.55
CA ASN A 284 -23.77 -25.29 -9.56
C ASN A 284 -22.30 -24.92 -9.81
N ILE A 285 -22.03 -23.82 -10.52
CA ILE A 285 -20.68 -23.26 -10.67
C ILE A 285 -20.74 -21.78 -10.30
N TYR A 286 -20.03 -21.39 -9.26
CA TYR A 286 -19.77 -19.98 -8.98
C TYR A 286 -18.75 -19.44 -9.96
N VAL A 287 -19.01 -18.25 -10.49
CA VAL A 287 -18.15 -17.54 -11.42
C VAL A 287 -17.73 -16.22 -10.77
N CYS A 288 -16.43 -16.04 -10.61
CA CYS A 288 -15.80 -14.80 -10.17
C CYS A 288 -15.11 -14.15 -11.37
N VAL A 289 -15.43 -12.89 -11.64
CA VAL A 289 -14.73 -12.07 -12.65
C VAL A 289 -14.45 -10.69 -12.08
N HIS A 290 -13.25 -10.17 -12.34
CA HIS A 290 -12.90 -8.76 -12.19
C HIS A 290 -11.76 -8.42 -13.16
N SER A 291 -11.53 -7.14 -13.46
CA SER A 291 -10.31 -6.71 -14.18
C SER A 291 -9.06 -6.99 -13.35
N ALA A 292 -7.92 -7.24 -13.98
CA ALA A 292 -6.66 -7.60 -13.31
C ALA A 292 -5.98 -6.41 -12.61
#